data_AF-A0A922WUY6-F1
#
_entry.id   AF-A0A922WUY6-F1
#
_cell.length_a   1.000
_cell.length_b   1.000
_cell.length_c   1.000
_cell.angle_alpha   90.00
_cell.angle_beta   90.00
_cell.angle_gamma   90.00
#
_symmetry.space_group_name_H-M   'P 1'
#
loop_
_entity.id
_entity.type
_entity.pdbx_description
1 polymer ?
#
loop_
_entity_poly.entity_id
_entity_poly.type
_entity_poly.pdbx_seq_one_letter_code
_entity_poly.pdbx_strand_id
1 'polypeptide(L)'
;MSLSPRETAEKVARTRFIIMNIIRVMAIAMLLVGIAITRFAPFKSVEWIFGAVLALMGVLEFFFLPAVIAKRFKALDRARNNHHK
;
A
#
# COMPACT_ATOMS: atom_id res chain seq x y z
N MET A 1 11.22 0.00 32.71
CA MET A 1 11.16 -1.29 31.98
C MET A 1 11.65 -1.04 30.55
N SER A 2 12.90 -1.40 30.24
CA SER A 2 13.38 -1.43 28.86
C SER A 2 12.70 -2.60 28.14
N LEU A 3 12.18 -2.36 26.94
CA LEU A 3 11.53 -3.41 26.14
C LEU A 3 12.54 -4.52 25.85
N SER A 4 12.14 -5.78 26.05
CA SER A 4 12.98 -6.89 25.65
C SER A 4 13.16 -6.92 24.12
N PRO A 5 14.27 -7.46 23.60
CA PRO A 5 14.50 -7.55 22.15
C PRO A 5 13.36 -8.24 21.38
N ARG A 6 12.70 -9.22 22.01
CA ARG A 6 11.53 -9.92 21.47
C ARG A 6 10.30 -9.01 21.35
N GLU A 7 9.96 -8.27 22.41
CA GLU A 7 8.84 -7.33 22.39
C GLU A 7 9.02 -6.22 21.35
N THR A 8 10.25 -5.78 21.13
CA THR A 8 10.56 -4.79 20.10
C THR A 8 10.37 -5.37 18.69
N ALA A 9 10.81 -6.60 18.46
CA ALA A 9 10.61 -7.29 17.19
C ALA A 9 9.11 -7.55 16.90
N GLU A 10 8.34 -7.95 17.91
CA GLU A 10 6.89 -8.15 17.78
C GLU A 10 6.15 -6.85 17.44
N LYS A 11 6.51 -5.73 18.10
CA LYS A 11 5.92 -4.42 17.78
C LYS A 11 6.17 -4.04 16.32
N VAL A 12 7.40 -4.22 15.84
CA VAL A 12 7.76 -3.94 14.43
C VAL A 12 7.00 -4.84 13.46
N ALA A 13 6.90 -6.14 13.75
CA ALA A 13 6.16 -7.09 12.91
C ALA A 13 4.66 -6.74 12.85
N ARG A 14 4.06 -6.40 14.00
CA ARG A 14 2.67 -5.96 14.10
C ARG A 14 2.41 -4.69 13.30
N THR A 15 3.26 -3.67 13.43
CA THR A 15 3.14 -2.43 12.66
C THR A 15 3.23 -2.68 11.16
N ARG A 16 4.18 -3.51 10.70
CA ARG A 16 4.30 -3.88 9.28
C ARG A 16 3.06 -4.60 8.77
N PHE A 17 2.52 -5.53 9.56
CA PHE A 17 1.31 -6.25 9.22
C PHE A 17 0.09 -5.32 9.09
N ILE A 18 -0.09 -4.38 10.02
CA ILE A 18 -1.18 -3.40 9.96
C ILE A 18 -1.04 -2.52 8.70
N ILE A 19 0.15 -1.98 8.45
CA ILE A 19 0.40 -1.14 7.27
C ILE A 19 0.07 -1.90 5.98
N MET A 20 0.53 -3.14 5.85
CA MET A 20 0.26 -3.97 4.67
C MET A 20 -1.23 -4.23 4.45
N ASN A 21 -2.00 -4.45 5.52
CA ASN A 21 -3.45 -4.63 5.40
C ASN A 21 -4.16 -3.33 4.99
N ILE A 22 -3.79 -2.19 5.59
CA ILE A 22 -4.37 -0.89 5.23
C ILE A 22 -4.15 -0.61 3.73
N ILE A 23 -2.93 -0.82 3.22
CA ILE A 23 -2.62 -0.62 1.81
C ILE A 23 -3.51 -1.48 0.91
N ARG A 24 -3.69 -2.76 1.25
CA ARG A 24 -4.55 -3.68 0.48
C ARG A 24 -6.00 -3.20 0.45
N VAL A 25 -6.55 -2.80 1.60
CA VAL A 25 -7.94 -2.30 1.69
C VAL A 25 -8.10 -1.02 0.90
N MET A 26 -7.15 -0.08 1.00
CA MET A 26 -7.17 1.17 0.24
C MET A 26 -7.13 0.92 -1.28
N ALA A 27 -6.30 -0.01 -1.71
CA ALA A 27 -6.18 -0.34 -3.13
C ALA A 27 -7.44 -1.06 -3.67
N ILE A 28 -8.09 -1.92 -2.88
CA ILE A 28 -9.41 -2.48 -3.22
C ILE A 28 -10.46 -1.36 -3.30
N ALA A 29 -10.47 -0.43 -2.35
CA ALA A 29 -11.40 0.70 -2.35
C ALA A 29 -11.21 1.58 -3.59
N MET A 30 -9.97 1.91 -3.96
CA MET A 30 -9.67 2.65 -5.20
C MET A 30 -10.12 1.90 -6.46
N LEU A 31 -9.90 0.59 -6.52
CA LEU A 31 -10.39 -0.24 -7.64
C LEU A 31 -11.92 -0.15 -7.76
N LEU A 32 -12.64 -0.30 -6.64
CA LEU A 32 -14.10 -0.21 -6.62
C LEU A 32 -14.59 1.18 -7.02
N VAL A 33 -13.91 2.25 -6.58
CA VAL A 33 -14.21 3.63 -6.99
C VAL A 33 -13.97 3.81 -8.50
N GLY A 34 -12.85 3.30 -9.04
CA GLY A 34 -12.57 3.36 -10.48
C GLY A 34 -13.64 2.67 -11.32
N ILE A 35 -14.08 1.48 -10.91
CA ILE A 35 -15.18 0.72 -11.54
C ILE A 35 -16.50 1.49 -11.44
N ALA A 36 -16.80 2.05 -10.28
CA ALA A 36 -18.02 2.83 -10.07
C ALA A 36 -18.05 4.06 -10.97
N ILE A 37 -16.94 4.79 -11.08
CA ILE A 37 -16.81 5.92 -11.99
C ILE A 37 -16.94 5.46 -13.45
N THR A 38 -16.40 4.32 -13.86
CA THR A 38 -16.56 3.88 -15.26
C THR A 38 -18.00 3.49 -15.61
N ARG A 39 -18.80 3.05 -14.64
CA ARG A 39 -20.12 2.45 -14.88
C ARG A 39 -21.32 3.34 -14.57
N PHE A 40 -21.17 4.31 -13.66
CA PHE A 40 -22.28 5.16 -13.19
C PHE A 40 -22.12 6.66 -13.55
N ALA A 41 -21.07 6.97 -14.31
CA ALA A 41 -20.72 8.27 -14.85
C ALA A 41 -21.76 8.84 -15.86
N PRO A 42 -22.24 10.08 -15.70
CA PRO A 42 -23.24 10.70 -16.59
C PRO A 42 -22.70 11.27 -17.92
N PHE A 43 -21.45 11.73 -18.00
CA PHE A 43 -20.73 12.17 -19.22
C PHE A 43 -19.82 11.09 -19.85
N LYS A 44 -20.42 10.21 -20.66
CA LYS A 44 -19.82 9.01 -21.27
C LYS A 44 -18.43 9.13 -21.94
N SER A 45 -18.00 10.27 -22.45
CA SER A 45 -16.76 10.38 -23.26
C SER A 45 -15.49 10.71 -22.45
N VAL A 46 -15.55 11.68 -21.53
CA VAL A 46 -14.41 12.07 -20.68
C VAL A 46 -14.22 11.10 -19.53
N GLU A 47 -15.32 10.59 -18.97
CA GLU A 47 -15.31 9.78 -17.75
C GLU A 47 -14.85 8.34 -18.01
N TRP A 48 -14.98 7.85 -19.24
CA TRP A 48 -14.49 6.51 -19.58
C TRP A 48 -12.97 6.44 -19.53
N ILE A 49 -12.28 7.45 -20.09
CA ILE A 49 -10.81 7.54 -20.04
C ILE A 49 -10.36 7.76 -18.59
N PHE A 50 -11.00 8.68 -17.87
CA PHE A 50 -10.65 8.97 -16.48
C PHE A 50 -10.86 7.76 -15.57
N GLY A 51 -12.00 7.07 -15.71
CA GLY A 51 -12.32 5.86 -14.96
C GLY A 51 -11.39 4.69 -15.31
N ALA A 52 -11.04 4.51 -16.59
CA ALA A 52 -10.09 3.50 -17.02
C ALA A 52 -8.67 3.76 -16.49
N VAL A 53 -8.20 5.00 -16.54
CA VAL A 53 -6.90 5.41 -15.98
C VAL A 53 -6.89 5.23 -14.46
N LEU A 54 -7.95 5.64 -13.76
CA LEU A 54 -8.05 5.49 -12.31
C LEU A 54 -8.12 4.01 -11.90
N ALA A 55 -8.85 3.17 -12.64
CA ALA A 55 -8.91 1.73 -12.41
C ALA A 55 -7.56 1.06 -12.65
N LEU A 56 -6.87 1.40 -13.75
CA LEU A 56 -5.51 0.92 -14.03
C LEU A 56 -4.51 1.37 -12.95
N MET A 57 -4.63 2.62 -12.48
CA MET A 57 -3.83 3.12 -11.36
C MET A 57 -4.11 2.32 -10.09
N GLY A 58 -5.38 2.09 -9.75
CA GLY A 58 -5.74 1.28 -8.58
C GLY A 58 -5.23 -0.16 -8.65
N VAL A 59 -5.23 -0.78 -9.85
CA VAL A 59 -4.63 -2.11 -10.07
C VAL A 59 -3.11 -2.04 -9.92
N LEU A 60 -2.44 -1.09 -10.59
CA LEU A 60 -0.98 -0.93 -10.47
C LEU A 60 -0.58 -0.66 -9.02
N GLU A 61 -1.31 0.18 -8.31
CA GLU A 61 -1.05 0.49 -6.90
C GLU A 61 -1.30 -0.74 -6.02
N PHE A 62 -2.35 -1.53 -6.27
CA PHE A 62 -2.60 -2.80 -5.57
C PHE A 62 -1.43 -3.79 -5.71
N PHE A 63 -0.85 -3.92 -6.91
CA PHE A 63 0.21 -4.89 -7.17
C PHE A 63 1.61 -4.38 -6.81
N PHE A 64 1.92 -3.12 -7.12
CA PHE A 64 3.27 -2.57 -7.00
C PHE A 64 3.53 -1.88 -5.66
N LEU A 65 2.53 -1.22 -5.06
CA LEU A 65 2.73 -0.48 -3.81
C LEU A 65 3.14 -1.38 -2.64
N PRO A 66 2.57 -2.59 -2.44
CA PRO A 66 3.02 -3.51 -1.38
C PRO A 66 4.47 -3.97 -1.59
N ALA A 67 4.87 -4.22 -2.84
CA ALA A 67 6.23 -4.65 -3.18
C ALA A 67 7.25 -3.54 -2.94
N VAL A 68 6.91 -2.29 -3.27
CA VAL A 68 7.74 -1.11 -3.00
C VAL A 68 7.88 -0.88 -1.48
N ILE A 69 6.79 -0.99 -0.73
CA ILE A 69 6.81 -0.79 0.72
C ILE A 69 7.58 -1.91 1.43
N ALA A 70 7.45 -3.16 0.98
CA ALA A 70 8.29 -4.27 1.46
C ALA A 70 9.79 -4.03 1.19
N LYS A 71 10.14 -3.53 0.00
CA LYS A 71 11.53 -3.15 -0.32
C LYS A 71 12.02 -2.02 0.59
N ARG A 72 11.16 -1.03 0.89
CA ARG A 72 11.50 0.10 1.77
C ARG A 72 11.71 -0.33 3.21
N PHE A 73 10.91 -1.27 3.74
CA PHE A 73 11.15 -1.85 5.07
C PHE A 73 12.50 -2.58 5.14
N LYS A 74 12.87 -3.35 4.12
CA LYS A 74 14.20 -3.99 4.04
C LYS A 74 15.34 -2.97 3.93
N ALA A 75 15.12 -1.82 3.30
CA ALA A 75 16.11 -0.75 3.21
C ALA A 75 16.31 -0.06 4.57
N LEU A 76 15.22 0.21 5.30
CA LEU A 76 15.27 0.77 6.66
C LEU A 76 15.97 -0.17 7.65
N ASP A 77 15.71 -1.48 7.56
CA ASP A 77 16.41 -2.47 8.40
C ASP A 77 17.92 -2.48 8.12
N ARG A 78 18.35 -2.35 6.84
CA ARG A 78 19.77 -2.25 6.47
C ARG A 78 20.42 -0.96 6.97
N ALA A 79 19.73 0.17 6.86
CA ALA A 79 20.24 1.45 7.36
C ALA A 79 20.45 1.43 8.89
N ARG A 80 19.56 0.77 9.64
CA ARG A 80 19.70 0.59 11.09
C ARG A 80 20.93 -0.24 11.48
N ASN A 81 21.23 -1.31 10.73
CA ASN A 81 22.39 -2.16 11.01
C ASN A 81 23.75 -1.48 10.71
N ASN A 82 23.80 -0.56 9.75
CA ASN A 82 25.04 0.15 9.41
C ASN A 82 25.44 1.20 10.45
N HIS A 83 24.51 1.68 11.29
CA HIS A 83 24.77 2.64 12.36
C HIS A 83 25.31 2.00 13.66
N HIS A 84 25.47 0.67 13.71
CA HIS A 84 26.02 -0.09 14.84
C HIS A 84 27.38 -0.74 14.52
N LYS A 85 28.02 -0.35 13.41
CA LYS A 85 29.43 -0.64 13.10
C LYS A 85 30.25 0.62 13.29
#